data_AF-A0A814NWF8-F1
#
_entry.id   AF-A0A814NWF8-F1
#
_cell.length_a   1.000
_cell.length_b   1.000
_cell.length_c   1.000
_cell.angle_alpha   90.00
_cell.angle_beta   90.00
_cell.angle_gamma   90.00
#
_symmetry.space_group_name_H-M   'P 1'
#
loop_
_entity.id
_entity.type
_entity.pdbx_description
1 polymer ?
#
loop_
_entity_poly.entity_id
_entity_poly.type
_entity_poly.pdbx_seq_one_letter_code
_entity_poly.pdbx_strand_id
1 'polypeptide(L)'
;MFVERLFIPELSKIDENDKKLCAIAIIHLLCDPEQMTKGIYFNDLWLILLQALLSLFQSSNDLQIMSAAERKKQAQDEAEEELLVGLDDTPDYTPAFSRLAFAKKPRTDLFGSSIPDARCHLAKCLQTLTSSHPNQFLSVMTNGLSTEHLLDIQKYCALANVTLS
;
A
#
# COMPACT_ATOMS: atom_id res chain seq x y z
N MET A 1 19.74 -4.46 5.71
CA MET A 1 20.39 -3.14 5.48
C MET A 1 19.69 -2.27 4.43
N PHE A 2 19.53 -2.67 3.15
CA PHE A 2 18.84 -1.83 2.14
C PHE A 2 17.34 -1.68 2.42
N VAL A 3 16.65 -2.80 2.66
CA VAL A 3 15.20 -2.78 2.92
C VAL A 3 14.88 -1.99 4.20
N GLU A 4 15.60 -2.23 5.29
CA GLU A 4 15.33 -1.54 6.56
C GLU A 4 15.67 -0.05 6.54
N ARG A 5 16.77 0.35 5.88
CA ARG A 5 17.28 1.73 5.94
C ARG A 5 16.84 2.63 4.80
N LEU A 6 16.45 2.06 3.66
CA LEU A 6 16.01 2.83 2.50
C LEU A 6 14.55 2.54 2.17
N PHE A 7 14.17 1.27 2.06
CA PHE A 7 12.82 0.93 1.59
C PHE A 7 11.73 1.33 2.60
N ILE A 8 11.91 1.03 3.90
CA ILE A 8 10.92 1.40 4.93
C ILE A 8 10.76 2.92 5.07
N PRO A 9 11.83 3.74 5.15
CA PRO A 9 11.67 5.20 5.25
C PRO A 9 11.14 5.86 3.98
N GLU A 10 11.40 5.30 2.80
CA GLU A 10 10.80 5.81 1.57
C GLU A 10 9.31 5.47 1.49
N LEU A 11 8.88 4.35 2.10
CA LEU A 11 7.48 3.95 2.13
C LEU A 11 6.56 4.96 2.84
N SER A 12 7.07 5.67 3.84
CA SER A 12 6.30 6.69 4.57
C SER A 12 6.14 8.00 3.80
N LYS A 13 6.97 8.24 2.76
CA LYS A 13 6.95 9.45 1.94
C LYS A 13 6.06 9.34 0.70
N ILE A 14 5.44 8.18 0.47
CA ILE A 14 4.64 7.93 -0.73
C ILE A 14 3.32 8.69 -0.63
N ASP A 15 2.90 9.29 -1.75
CA ASP A 15 1.60 9.95 -1.88
C ASP A 15 0.46 8.96 -1.65
N GLU A 16 -0.63 9.39 -1.02
CA GLU A 16 -1.76 8.53 -0.65
C GLU A 16 -2.34 7.73 -1.84
N ASN A 17 -2.36 8.34 -3.02
CA ASN A 17 -2.81 7.73 -4.26
C ASN A 17 -1.94 6.55 -4.72
N ASP A 18 -0.63 6.58 -4.45
CA ASP A 18 0.32 5.55 -4.86
C ASP A 18 0.55 4.51 -3.74
N LYS A 19 0.15 4.80 -2.49
CA LYS A 19 0.25 3.87 -1.35
C LYS A 19 -0.47 2.54 -1.63
N LYS A 20 -1.64 2.57 -2.28
CA LYS A 20 -2.37 1.33 -2.66
C LYS A 20 -1.55 0.48 -3.63
N LEU A 21 -0.95 1.11 -4.65
CA LEU A 21 -0.11 0.43 -5.64
C LEU A 21 1.10 -0.21 -4.97
N CYS A 22 1.79 0.55 -4.12
CA CYS A 22 2.95 0.08 -3.39
C CYS A 22 2.60 -1.05 -2.41
N ALA A 23 1.47 -0.95 -1.72
CA ALA A 23 0.98 -2.02 -0.86
C ALA A 23 0.74 -3.33 -1.64
N ILE A 24 0.05 -3.26 -2.79
CA ILE A 24 -0.20 -4.42 -3.65
C ILE A 24 1.13 -5.00 -4.16
N ALA A 25 2.06 -4.16 -4.60
CA ALA A 25 3.39 -4.60 -5.04
C ALA A 25 4.16 -5.32 -3.93
N ILE A 26 4.09 -4.84 -2.69
CA ILE A 26 4.73 -5.51 -1.54
C ILE A 26 4.03 -6.84 -1.24
N ILE A 27 2.69 -6.91 -1.34
CA ILE A 27 1.95 -8.17 -1.15
C ILE A 27 2.41 -9.23 -2.16
N HIS A 28 2.50 -8.86 -3.44
CA HIS A 28 2.99 -9.76 -4.49
C HIS A 28 4.46 -10.13 -4.29
N LEU A 29 5.30 -9.18 -3.87
CA LEU A 29 6.69 -9.45 -3.53
C LEU A 29 6.83 -10.44 -2.37
N LEU A 30 5.91 -10.42 -1.40
CA LEU A 30 5.91 -11.35 -0.27
C LEU A 30 5.34 -12.73 -0.62
N CYS A 31 4.36 -12.80 -1.54
CA CYS A 31 3.59 -14.02 -1.76
C CYS A 31 3.97 -14.81 -3.01
N ASP A 32 4.48 -14.16 -4.06
CA ASP A 32 4.73 -14.81 -5.36
C ASP A 32 6.14 -15.43 -5.51
N PRO A 33 7.25 -14.77 -5.10
CA PRO A 33 8.58 -15.31 -5.39
C PRO A 33 8.96 -16.48 -4.46
N GLU A 34 9.38 -17.60 -5.06
CA GLU A 34 9.83 -18.81 -4.34
C GLU A 34 11.00 -18.54 -3.38
N GLN A 35 11.83 -17.53 -3.69
CA GLN A 35 12.95 -17.13 -2.83
C GLN A 35 12.50 -16.45 -1.53
N MET A 36 11.31 -15.84 -1.50
CA MET A 36 10.73 -15.29 -0.27
C MET A 36 10.01 -16.36 0.55
N THR A 37 9.56 -17.46 -0.08
CA THR A 37 8.83 -18.55 0.59
C THR A 37 9.74 -19.67 1.10
N LYS A 38 10.80 -20.02 0.36
CA LYS A 38 11.71 -21.14 0.68
C LYS A 38 13.18 -20.73 0.80
N GLY A 39 13.50 -19.45 0.56
CA GLY A 39 14.87 -18.97 0.49
C GLY A 39 15.42 -18.40 1.80
N ILE A 40 16.69 -18.02 1.75
CA ILE A 40 17.48 -17.45 2.87
C ILE A 40 16.82 -16.16 3.41
N TYR A 41 16.10 -15.44 2.56
CA TYR A 41 15.43 -14.18 2.90
C TYR A 41 14.14 -14.34 3.70
N PHE A 42 13.59 -15.55 3.80
CA PHE A 42 12.33 -15.80 4.49
C PHE A 42 12.41 -15.48 6.00
N ASN A 43 13.49 -15.87 6.67
CA ASN A 43 13.59 -15.68 8.12
C ASN A 43 13.89 -14.22 8.50
N ASP A 44 14.73 -13.53 7.73
CA ASP A 44 15.23 -12.21 8.13
C ASP A 44 14.44 -11.05 7.53
N LEU A 45 13.94 -11.18 6.30
CA LEU A 45 13.44 -10.05 5.52
C LEU A 45 11.92 -10.05 5.36
N TRP A 46 11.30 -11.24 5.32
CA TRP A 46 9.87 -11.41 5.12
C TRP A 46 9.07 -10.77 6.26
N LEU A 47 9.44 -11.03 7.52
CA LEU A 47 8.78 -10.45 8.70
C LEU A 47 8.89 -8.92 8.73
N ILE A 48 10.07 -8.38 8.41
CA ILE A 48 10.32 -6.93 8.42
C ILE A 48 9.44 -6.23 7.38
N LEU A 49 9.35 -6.79 6.17
CA LEU A 49 8.49 -6.26 5.12
C LEU A 49 7.00 -6.37 5.47
N LEU A 50 6.58 -7.49 6.07
CA LEU A 50 5.19 -7.67 6.52
C LEU A 50 4.82 -6.64 7.59
N GLN A 51 5.71 -6.40 8.56
CA GLN A 51 5.50 -5.40 9.59
C GLN A 51 5.45 -3.98 8.99
N ALA A 52 6.35 -3.65 8.07
CA ALA A 52 6.33 -2.36 7.38
C ALA A 52 5.04 -2.14 6.58
N LEU A 53 4.53 -3.19 5.93
CA LEU A 53 3.25 -3.15 5.22
C LEU A 53 2.07 -2.94 6.17
N LEU A 54 2.08 -3.57 7.34
CA LEU A 54 1.05 -3.37 8.37
C LEU A 54 1.09 -1.96 8.96
N SER A 55 2.28 -1.41 9.22
CA SER A 55 2.43 -0.01 9.62
C SER A 55 1.96 0.96 8.53
N LEU A 56 2.18 0.64 7.25
CA LEU A 56 1.60 1.40 6.14
C LEU A 56 0.07 1.33 6.18
N PHE A 57 -0.51 0.19 6.51
CA PHE A 57 -1.96 0.03 6.61
C PHE A 57 -2.59 0.76 7.79
N GLN A 58 -1.87 0.91 8.89
CA GLN A 58 -2.33 1.69 10.04
C GLN A 58 -2.21 3.20 9.81
N SER A 59 -1.22 3.64 9.03
CA SER A 59 -1.00 5.07 8.74
C SER A 59 -1.88 5.61 7.61
N SER A 60 -2.44 4.74 6.76
CA SER A 60 -3.22 5.15 5.59
C SER A 60 -4.69 4.75 5.70
N ASN A 61 -5.58 5.75 5.65
CA ASN A 61 -7.03 5.52 5.65
C ASN A 61 -7.57 5.20 4.23
N ASP A 62 -6.90 5.65 3.16
CA ASP A 62 -7.31 5.48 1.75
C ASP A 62 -6.72 4.23 1.07
N LEU A 63 -6.85 3.07 1.70
CA LEU A 63 -6.51 1.78 1.08
C LEU A 63 -7.67 1.18 0.27
N GLN A 64 -8.83 1.84 0.33
CA GLN A 64 -10.01 1.51 -0.45
C GLN A 64 -10.01 2.32 -1.73
N ILE A 65 -10.57 1.74 -2.80
CA ILE A 65 -10.85 2.52 -4.00
C ILE A 65 -11.75 3.70 -3.61
N MET A 66 -11.19 4.91 -3.62
CA MET A 66 -12.01 6.13 -3.66
C MET A 66 -12.93 6.01 -4.87
N SER A 67 -14.23 6.08 -4.60
CA SER A 67 -15.28 5.98 -5.60
C SER A 67 -15.09 7.09 -6.64
N ALA A 68 -15.60 6.88 -7.87
CA ALA A 68 -15.45 7.86 -8.95
C ALA A 68 -16.00 9.26 -8.61
N ALA A 69 -16.88 9.36 -7.61
CA ALA A 69 -17.40 10.62 -7.07
C ALA A 69 -16.38 11.32 -6.14
N GLU A 70 -15.69 10.56 -5.30
CA GLU A 70 -14.65 11.07 -4.38
C GLU A 70 -13.40 11.50 -5.15
N ARG A 71 -13.03 10.79 -6.24
CA ARG A 71 -11.94 11.21 -7.13
C ARG A 71 -12.23 12.53 -7.84
N LYS A 72 -13.49 12.78 -8.23
CA LYS A 72 -13.89 14.06 -8.84
C LYS A 72 -13.82 15.19 -7.82
N LYS A 73 -14.16 14.92 -6.57
CA LYS A 73 -14.08 15.89 -5.47
C LYS A 73 -12.62 16.23 -5.14
N GLN A 74 -11.76 15.23 -5.01
CA GLN A 74 -10.33 15.42 -4.76
C GLN A 74 -9.63 16.14 -5.93
N ALA A 75 -9.93 15.78 -7.18
CA ALA A 75 -9.37 16.47 -8.34
C ALA A 75 -9.87 17.93 -8.48
N GLN A 76 -11.04 18.24 -7.90
CA GLN A 76 -11.55 19.60 -7.80
C GLN A 76 -10.82 20.36 -6.69
N ASP A 77 -10.65 19.77 -5.51
CA ASP A 77 -9.94 20.35 -4.38
C ASP A 77 -8.45 20.63 -4.73
N GLU A 78 -7.77 19.70 -5.41
CA GLU A 78 -6.38 19.88 -5.92
C GLU A 78 -6.28 21.00 -6.96
N ALA A 79 -7.32 21.20 -7.77
CA ALA A 79 -7.35 22.28 -8.77
C ALA A 79 -7.57 23.66 -8.13
N GLU A 80 -8.27 23.71 -6.99
CA GLU A 80 -8.48 24.93 -6.21
C GLU A 80 -7.22 25.31 -5.42
N GLU A 81 -6.44 24.33 -4.94
CA GLU A 81 -5.17 24.57 -4.23
C GLU A 81 -4.05 25.08 -5.17
N GLU A 82 -3.93 24.52 -6.38
CA GLU A 82 -3.00 25.02 -7.42
C GLU A 82 -3.35 26.47 -7.85
N LEU A 83 -4.63 26.86 -7.78
CA LEU A 83 -5.08 28.22 -8.08
C LEU A 83 -4.69 29.23 -6.99
N LEU A 84 -4.57 28.79 -5.72
CA LEU A 84 -4.21 29.63 -4.58
C LEU A 84 -2.70 29.90 -4.47
N VAL A 85 -1.85 28.97 -4.92
CA VAL A 85 -0.38 29.09 -4.84
C VAL A 85 0.19 30.17 -5.79
N GLY A 86 -0.62 30.69 -6.73
CA GLY A 86 -0.23 31.77 -7.64
C GLY A 86 -0.25 33.19 -7.05
N LEU A 87 -0.44 33.35 -5.73
CA LEU A 87 -0.65 34.65 -5.09
C LEU A 87 0.42 35.02 -4.03
N ASP A 88 1.65 34.50 -4.13
CA ASP A 88 2.76 34.92 -3.26
C ASP A 88 3.64 35.96 -3.98
N ASP A 89 3.63 37.18 -3.44
CA ASP A 89 4.20 38.42 -3.99
C ASP A 89 5.74 38.45 -3.96
N THR A 90 6.42 37.65 -4.79
CA THR A 90 7.81 37.92 -5.18
C THR A 90 8.04 37.62 -6.67
N PRO A 91 8.38 38.60 -7.51
CA PRO A 91 8.58 38.41 -8.95
C PRO A 91 9.96 37.80 -9.22
N ASP A 92 10.19 36.57 -8.78
CA ASP A 92 11.28 35.75 -9.29
C ASP A 92 10.80 35.04 -10.57
N TYR A 93 11.63 35.04 -11.62
CA TYR A 93 11.35 34.35 -12.86
C TYR A 93 11.32 32.83 -12.60
N THR A 94 10.14 32.31 -12.29
CA THR A 94 9.86 30.88 -12.27
C THR A 94 9.25 30.52 -13.63
N PRO A 95 9.74 29.49 -14.33
CA PRO A 95 9.11 29.04 -15.56
C PRO A 95 7.72 28.46 -15.21
N ALA A 96 6.68 29.27 -15.37
CA ALA A 96 5.30 28.86 -15.12
C ALA A 96 4.85 27.86 -16.19
N PHE A 97 4.66 26.61 -15.78
CA PHE A 97 4.05 25.59 -16.63
C PHE A 97 2.53 25.78 -16.64
N SER A 98 1.98 26.33 -17.72
CA SER A 98 0.53 26.48 -17.90
C SER A 98 -0.07 25.20 -18.46
N ARG A 99 -0.74 24.43 -17.59
CA ARG A 99 -1.53 23.25 -17.99
C ARG A 99 -3.01 23.61 -18.00
N LEU A 100 -3.70 23.32 -19.10
CA LEU A 100 -5.15 23.51 -19.19
C LEU A 100 -5.86 22.59 -18.19
N ALA A 101 -6.82 23.13 -17.42
CA ALA A 101 -7.56 22.40 -16.39
C ALA A 101 -8.23 21.11 -16.92
N PHE A 102 -8.68 21.11 -18.17
CA PHE A 102 -9.33 19.96 -18.83
C PHE A 102 -8.37 19.00 -19.54
N ALA A 103 -7.07 19.31 -19.61
CA ALA A 103 -6.05 18.44 -20.18
C ALA A 103 -5.35 17.56 -19.12
N LYS A 104 -5.88 17.49 -17.90
CA LYS A 104 -5.40 16.54 -16.88
C LYS A 104 -5.75 15.13 -17.35
N LYS A 105 -4.75 14.33 -17.72
CA LYS A 105 -4.94 12.89 -17.96
C LYS A 105 -5.39 12.27 -16.62
N PRO A 106 -6.57 11.62 -16.56
CA PRO A 106 -7.00 11.00 -15.31
C PRO A 106 -5.95 9.96 -14.90
N ARG A 107 -5.49 10.04 -13.64
CA ARG A 107 -4.56 9.05 -13.09
C ARG A 107 -5.17 7.65 -13.29
N THR A 108 -4.44 6.79 -13.98
CA THR A 108 -4.89 5.44 -14.31
C THR A 108 -4.52 4.52 -13.16
N ASP A 109 -5.52 4.03 -12.43
CA ASP A 109 -5.31 2.94 -11.47
C ASP A 109 -5.03 1.65 -12.27
N LEU A 110 -3.79 1.14 -12.16
CA LEU A 110 -3.36 -0.08 -12.87
C LEU A 110 -4.14 -1.32 -12.43
N PHE A 111 -4.69 -1.32 -11.22
CA PHE A 111 -5.44 -2.44 -10.66
C PHE A 111 -6.97 -2.25 -10.72
N GLY A 112 -7.43 -1.06 -11.13
CA GLY A 112 -8.84 -0.76 -11.42
C GLY A 112 -9.81 -1.28 -10.35
N SER A 113 -10.88 -1.95 -10.79
CA SER A 113 -11.87 -2.63 -9.93
C SER A 113 -11.48 -4.04 -9.49
N SER A 114 -10.33 -4.56 -9.93
CA SER A 114 -9.92 -5.94 -9.64
C SER A 114 -9.51 -6.11 -8.18
N ILE A 115 -8.90 -5.08 -7.58
CA ILE A 115 -8.50 -5.08 -6.17
C ILE A 115 -9.16 -3.87 -5.47
N PRO A 116 -10.34 -4.08 -4.83
CA PRO A 116 -11.08 -3.01 -4.18
C PRO A 116 -10.45 -2.51 -2.87
N ASP A 117 -9.79 -3.40 -2.12
CA ASP A 117 -9.10 -3.08 -0.88
C ASP A 117 -7.80 -3.88 -0.80
N ALA A 118 -6.67 -3.19 -0.59
CA ALA A 118 -5.36 -3.82 -0.45
C ALA A 118 -5.29 -4.75 0.77
N ARG A 119 -6.06 -4.46 1.83
CA ARG A 119 -6.10 -5.28 3.06
C ARG A 119 -6.79 -6.61 2.83
N CYS A 120 -7.90 -6.59 2.10
CA CYS A 120 -8.61 -7.81 1.70
C CYS A 120 -7.77 -8.65 0.71
N HIS A 121 -6.97 -7.99 -0.13
CA HIS A 121 -6.06 -8.67 -1.04
C HIS A 121 -4.94 -9.40 -0.29
N LEU A 122 -4.31 -8.74 0.70
CA LEU A 122 -3.34 -9.36 1.60
C LEU A 122 -3.90 -10.63 2.22
N ALA A 123 -5.10 -10.56 2.81
CA ALA A 123 -5.71 -11.72 3.48
C ALA A 123 -5.91 -12.92 2.53
N LYS A 124 -6.34 -12.67 1.29
CA LYS A 124 -6.51 -13.72 0.26
C LYS A 124 -5.16 -14.32 -0.14
N CYS A 125 -4.14 -13.49 -0.39
CA CYS A 125 -2.80 -13.97 -0.73
C CYS A 125 -2.18 -14.78 0.41
N LEU A 126 -2.33 -14.34 1.66
CA LEU A 126 -1.86 -15.07 2.83
C LEU A 126 -2.55 -16.43 2.98
N GLN A 127 -3.84 -16.55 2.67
CA GLN A 127 -4.53 -17.84 2.67
C GLN A 127 -3.96 -18.78 1.61
N THR A 128 -3.78 -18.31 0.38
CA THR A 128 -3.18 -19.13 -0.68
C THR A 128 -1.77 -19.58 -0.33
N LEU A 129 -1.00 -18.69 0.33
CA LEU A 129 0.35 -18.96 0.80
C LEU A 129 0.37 -20.03 1.90
N THR A 130 -0.48 -19.87 2.91
CA THR A 130 -0.57 -20.79 4.06
C THR A 130 -1.09 -22.16 3.62
N SER A 131 -2.05 -22.19 2.69
CA SER A 131 -2.53 -23.44 2.11
C SER A 131 -1.45 -24.18 1.29
N SER A 132 -0.53 -23.44 0.65
CA SER A 132 0.57 -24.03 -0.13
C SER A 132 1.72 -24.51 0.76
N HIS A 133 1.90 -23.89 1.92
CA HIS A 133 2.99 -24.19 2.87
C HIS A 133 2.47 -24.20 4.31
N PRO A 134 1.69 -25.23 4.69
CA PRO A 134 1.10 -25.30 6.02
C PRO A 134 2.19 -25.37 7.11
N ASN A 135 1.92 -24.76 8.27
CA ASN A 135 2.76 -24.70 9.48
C ASN A 135 4.01 -23.81 9.48
N GLN A 136 4.61 -23.50 8.31
CA GLN A 136 5.83 -22.68 8.29
C GLN A 136 5.54 -21.18 8.52
N PHE A 137 4.54 -20.65 7.83
CA PHE A 137 4.21 -19.22 7.88
C PHE A 137 3.47 -18.84 9.15
N LEU A 138 2.55 -19.68 9.63
CA LEU A 138 1.81 -19.42 10.86
C LEU A 138 2.74 -19.30 12.07
N SER A 139 3.71 -20.20 12.22
CA SER A 139 4.66 -20.15 13.35
C SER A 139 5.55 -18.92 13.32
N VAL A 140 6.02 -18.53 12.13
CA VAL A 140 6.85 -17.34 11.93
C VAL A 140 6.06 -16.06 12.22
N MET A 141 4.82 -15.98 11.77
CA MET A 141 3.93 -14.85 12.06
C MET A 141 3.61 -14.74 13.56
N THR A 142 3.25 -15.84 14.23
CA THR A 142 2.90 -15.79 15.65
C THR A 142 4.08 -15.46 16.55
N ASN A 143 5.30 -15.85 16.16
CA ASN A 143 6.51 -15.63 16.98
C ASN A 143 7.21 -14.30 16.66
N GLY A 144 7.11 -13.82 15.42
CA GLY A 144 7.86 -12.65 14.94
C GLY A 144 7.08 -11.34 14.93
N LEU A 145 5.75 -11.38 15.00
CA LEU A 145 4.89 -10.19 14.88
C LEU A 145 4.36 -9.72 16.24
N SER A 146 4.16 -8.40 16.39
CA SER A 146 3.54 -7.85 17.59
C SER A 146 2.08 -8.30 17.72
N THR A 147 1.58 -8.39 18.95
CA THR A 147 0.20 -8.81 19.23
C THR A 147 -0.84 -7.90 18.58
N GLU A 148 -0.55 -6.61 18.44
CA GLU A 148 -1.41 -5.64 17.76
C GLU A 148 -1.53 -5.94 16.26
N HIS A 149 -0.41 -6.20 15.60
CA HIS A 149 -0.38 -6.54 14.17
C HIS A 149 -1.09 -7.87 13.88
N LEU A 150 -1.00 -8.85 14.78
CA LEU A 150 -1.74 -10.11 14.66
C LEU A 150 -3.26 -9.91 14.74
N LEU A 151 -3.73 -9.04 15.64
CA LEU A 151 -5.15 -8.70 15.74
C LEU A 151 -5.64 -8.00 14.46
N ASP A 152 -4.83 -7.12 13.87
CA ASP A 152 -5.19 -6.43 12.63
C ASP A 152 -5.28 -7.38 11.44
N ILE A 153 -4.34 -8.33 11.31
CA ILE A 153 -4.43 -9.39 10.30
C ILE A 153 -5.71 -10.21 10.50
N GLN A 154 -6.06 -10.57 11.73
CA GLN A 154 -7.29 -11.31 12.02
C GLN A 154 -8.55 -10.51 11.62
N LYS A 155 -8.56 -9.19 11.86
CA LYS A 155 -9.64 -8.30 11.38
C LYS A 155 -9.71 -8.29 9.85
N TYR A 156 -8.56 -8.21 9.16
CA TYR A 156 -8.52 -8.20 7.69
C TYR A 156 -8.96 -9.55 7.10
N CYS A 157 -8.60 -10.66 7.72
CA CYS A 157 -9.08 -12.00 7.37
C CYS A 157 -10.61 -12.11 7.56
N ALA A 158 -11.15 -11.56 8.64
CA ALA A 158 -12.60 -11.51 8.87
C ALA A 158 -13.33 -10.66 7.81
N LEU A 159 -12.79 -9.49 7.46
CA LEU A 159 -13.34 -8.63 6.39
C LEU A 159 -13.31 -9.32 5.02
N ALA A 160 -12.30 -10.14 4.75
CA ALA A 160 -12.17 -10.90 3.51
C ALA A 160 -12.97 -12.22 3.52
N ASN A 161 -13.60 -12.62 4.64
CA ASN A 161 -14.21 -13.94 4.87
C ASN A 161 -13.26 -15.11 4.61
N VAL A 162 -12.01 -14.97 5.06
CA VAL A 162 -10.92 -15.91 4.81
C VAL A 162 -10.41 -16.47 6.15
N THR A 163 -10.24 -17.78 6.23
CA THR A 163 -9.60 -18.46 7.38
C THR A 163 -8.19 -18.90 7.01
N LEU A 164 -7.21 -18.53 7.83
CA LEU A 164 -5.85 -19.05 7.76
C LEU A 164 -5.86 -20.44 8.40
N SER A 165 -5.55 -21.49 7.61
CA SER A 165 -5.51 -22.90 8.03
C SER A 165 -4.08 -23.42 8.05
#